data_AF-A0A3D1QZD0-F1
#
_entry.id   AF-A0A3D1QZD0-F1
#
_cell.length_a   1.000
_cell.length_b   1.000
_cell.length_c   1.000
_cell.angle_alpha   90.00
_cell.angle_beta   90.00
_cell.angle_gamma   90.00
#
_symmetry.space_group_name_H-M   'P 1'
#
loop_
_entity.id
_entity.type
_entity.pdbx_description
1 polymer ?
#
loop_
_entity_poly.entity_id
_entity_poly.type
_entity_poly.pdbx_seq_one_letter_code
_entity_poly.pdbx_strand_id
1 'polypeptide(L)' 'LASRCLIQVSYAIGVSEPISLRVDCQGTGRIPDVQLAAALCKIAPMAPRKIRERLGLNRPLYARTAA' A
#
# COMPACT_ATOMS: atom_id res chain seq x y z
N LEU A 1 -12.25 -9.39 1.05
CA LEU A 1 -11.05 -10.18 1.43
C LEU A 1 -10.89 -10.21 2.96
N ALA A 2 -11.06 -9.09 3.64
CA ALA A 2 -11.24 -8.99 5.09
C ALA A 2 -12.24 -7.88 5.41
N SER A 3 -12.78 -7.83 6.63
CA SER A 3 -13.62 -6.70 7.09
C SER A 3 -12.77 -5.53 7.61
N ARG A 4 -11.59 -5.84 8.14
CA ARG A 4 -10.56 -4.89 8.55
C ARG A 4 -9.24 -5.34 7.97
N CYS A 5 -8.44 -4.39 7.50
CA CYS A 5 -7.14 -4.67 6.92
C CYS A 5 -6.20 -3.52 7.29
N LEU A 6 -5.13 -3.84 8.00
CA LEU A 6 -4.04 -2.94 8.31
C LEU A 6 -2.89 -3.26 7.36
N ILE A 7 -2.44 -2.24 6.63
CA ILE A 7 -1.29 -2.33 5.72
C ILE A 7 -0.19 -1.44 6.28
N GLN A 8 0.97 -2.01 6.52
CA GLN A 8 2.16 -1.31 6.96
C GLN A 8 3.21 -1.37 5.86
N VAL A 9 3.78 -0.21 5.52
CA VAL A 9 4.80 -0.08 4.47
C VAL A 9 5.98 0.70 5.03
N SER A 10 7.19 0.15 4.87
CA SER A 10 8.44 0.77 5.35
C SER A 10 9.35 1.10 4.16
N TYR A 11 9.91 2.31 4.15
CA TYR A 11 10.86 2.78 3.13
C TYR A 11 12.19 3.19 3.75
N ALA A 12 13.29 2.91 3.04
CA ALA A 12 14.60 3.47 3.34
C ALA A 12 14.84 4.71 2.48
N ILE A 13 15.53 5.69 3.04
CA ILE A 13 15.97 6.86 2.28
C ILE A 13 16.88 6.38 1.13
N GLY A 14 16.56 6.78 -0.09
CA GLY A 14 17.32 6.40 -1.29
C GLY A 14 16.92 5.06 -1.93
N VAL A 15 15.98 4.30 -1.34
CA VAL A 15 15.49 3.04 -1.91
C VAL A 15 14.09 3.25 -2.48
N SER A 16 13.91 2.93 -3.77
CA SER A 16 12.62 3.11 -4.45
C SER A 16 11.59 2.04 -4.10
N GLU A 17 12.03 0.82 -3.81
CA GLU A 17 11.14 -0.26 -3.39
C GLU A 17 10.98 -0.27 -1.86
N PRO A 18 9.81 -0.65 -1.33
CA PRO A 18 9.62 -0.78 0.10
C PRO A 18 10.51 -1.90 0.67
N ILE A 19 11.11 -1.65 1.84
CA ILE A 19 11.92 -2.66 2.55
C ILE A 19 11.01 -3.75 3.12
N SER A 20 9.83 -3.36 3.62
CA SER A 20 8.86 -4.28 4.17
C SER A 20 7.44 -3.83 3.87
N LEU A 21 6.60 -4.80 3.53
CA LEU A 21 5.15 -4.66 3.40
C LEU A 21 4.49 -5.74 4.25
N ARG A 22 3.72 -5.32 5.26
CA ARG A 22 2.98 -6.21 6.15
C ARG A 22 1.49 -5.95 6.02
N VAL A 23 0.73 -7.03 5.96
CA VAL A 23 -0.74 -7.02 5.95
C VAL A 23 -1.21 -7.75 7.19
N ASP A 24 -2.17 -7.18 7.91
CA ASP A 24 -2.80 -7.78 9.08
C ASP A 24 -4.32 -7.58 8.96
N CYS A 25 -5.05 -8.69 8.85
CA CYS A 25 -6.52 -8.66 8.72
C CYS A 25 -7.26 -8.75 10.08
N GLN A 26 -6.55 -8.68 11.21
CA GLN A 26 -7.08 -8.71 12.58
C GLN A 26 -8.07 -9.86 12.83
N GLY A 27 -7.80 -11.04 12.27
CA GLY A 27 -8.66 -12.22 12.39
C GLY A 27 -9.95 -12.18 11.56
N THR A 28 -10.16 -11.14 10.75
CA THR A 28 -11.34 -11.00 9.88
C THR A 28 -11.07 -11.36 8.42
N GLY A 29 -9.85 -11.85 8.13
CA GLY A 29 -9.42 -12.27 6.80
C GLY A 29 -9.99 -13.63 6.42
N ARG A 30 -10.60 -13.73 5.23
CA ARG A 30 -10.99 -15.02 4.64
C ARG A 30 -9.79 -15.81 4.09
N ILE A 31 -8.66 -15.14 3.87
CA ILE A 31 -7.44 -15.67 3.26
C ILE A 31 -6.28 -15.37 4.20
N PRO A 32 -5.24 -16.23 4.28
CA PRO A 32 -4.05 -15.95 5.08
C PRO A 32 -3.39 -14.62 4.69
N ASP A 33 -3.00 -13.84 5.70
CA ASP A 33 -2.38 -12.52 5.54
C ASP A 33 -1.11 -12.55 4.69
N VAL A 34 -0.32 -13.62 4.78
CA VAL A 34 0.89 -13.83 3.98
C VAL A 34 0.58 -13.92 2.48
N GLN A 35 -0.50 -14.60 2.10
CA GLN A 35 -0.91 -14.69 0.70
C GLN A 35 -1.45 -13.35 0.20
N LEU A 36 -2.17 -12.62 1.05
CA LEU A 36 -2.64 -11.27 0.77
C LEU A 36 -1.47 -10.31 0.54
N ALA A 37 -0.45 -10.32 1.41
CA ALA A 37 0.76 -9.51 1.25
C ALA A 37 1.50 -9.83 -0.06
N ALA A 38 1.68 -11.12 -0.39
CA ALA A 38 2.32 -11.54 -1.62
C ALA A 38 1.51 -11.14 -2.87
N ALA A 39 0.18 -11.24 -2.82
CA ALA A 39 -0.69 -10.76 -3.88
C ALA A 39 -0.62 -9.23 -4.03
N LEU A 40 -0.58 -8.49 -2.91
CA LEU A 40 -0.50 -7.04 -2.90
C LEU A 40 0.77 -6.53 -3.59
N CYS A 41 1.92 -7.15 -3.31
CA CYS A 41 3.18 -6.84 -3.99
C CYS A 41 3.12 -7.05 -5.51
N LYS A 42 2.32 -8.01 -5.99
CA LYS A 42 2.17 -8.29 -7.43
C LYS A 42 1.23 -7.31 -8.13
N ILE A 43 0.09 -7.00 -7.51
CA ILE A 43 -0.96 -6.15 -8.12
C ILE A 43 -0.71 -4.65 -7.94
N ALA A 44 0.08 -4.29 -6.93
CA ALA A 44 0.31 -2.91 -6.54
C ALA A 44 1.78 -2.71 -6.22
N PRO A 45 2.61 -2.41 -7.23
CA PRO A 45 3.98 -2.03 -6.99
C PRO A 45 4.00 -0.69 -6.24
N MET A 46 4.52 -0.72 -5.02
CA MET A 46 4.47 0.40 -4.08
C MET A 46 5.69 1.33 -4.18
N ALA A 47 6.40 1.33 -5.31
CA ALA A 47 7.44 2.31 -5.55
C ALA A 47 6.82 3.74 -5.58
N PRO A 48 7.39 4.75 -4.90
CA PRO A 48 6.82 6.10 -4.82
C PRO A 48 6.47 6.70 -6.18
N ARG A 49 7.31 6.45 -7.20
CA ARG A 49 7.05 6.87 -8.58
C ARG A 49 5.79 6.24 -9.15
N LYS A 50 5.61 4.92 -8.97
CA LYS A 50 4.45 4.19 -9.48
C LYS A 50 3.17 4.55 -8.75
N ILE A 51 3.23 4.83 -7.44
CA ILE A 51 2.08 5.34 -6.67
C ILE A 51 1.61 6.68 -7.28
N ARG A 52 2.54 7.60 -7.51
CA ARG A 52 2.26 8.93 -8.09
C ARG A 52 1.64 8.84 -9.49
N GLU A 53 2.19 7.98 -10.35
CA GLU A 53 1.70 7.77 -11.72
C GLU A 53 0.33 7.09 -11.71
N ARG A 54 0.16 6.01 -10.93
CA ARG A 54 -1.08 5.22 -10.88
C ARG A 54 -2.27 5.98 -10.29
N LEU A 55 -2.03 6.81 -9.28
CA LEU A 55 -3.08 7.61 -8.63
C LEU A 55 -3.24 9.00 -9.25
N GLY A 56 -2.41 9.37 -10.23
CA GLY A 56 -2.45 10.67 -10.89
C GLY A 56 -2.31 11.82 -9.88
N LEU A 57 -1.30 11.74 -9.00
CA LEU A 57 -1.12 12.69 -7.90
C LEU A 57 -0.47 14.02 -8.33
N ASN A 58 0.05 14.11 -9.56
CA ASN A 58 0.64 15.33 -10.13
C ASN A 58 -0.44 16.28 -10.70
N ARG A 59 -1.44 16.63 -9.90
CA ARG A 59 -2.46 17.64 -10.24
C ARG A 59 -2.89 18.38 -8.97
N PRO A 60 -3.40 19.61 -9.07
CA PRO A 60 -3.82 20.40 -7.90
C PRO A 60 -5.12 19.85 -7.29
N LEU A 61 -5.02 18.82 -6.44
CA LEU A 61 -6.16 18.09 -5.88
C LEU A 61 -6.21 18.09 -4.34
N TYR A 62 -5.18 18.61 -3.67
CA TYR A 62 -4.98 18.49 -2.22
C TYR A 62 -5.81 19.48 -1.38
N ALA A 63 -6.36 20.54 -1.98
CA ALA A 63 -7.14 21.54 -1.25
C ALA A 63 -8.38 20.94 -0.55
N ARG A 64 -8.97 19.89 -1.14
CA ARG A 64 -10.15 19.21 -0.58
C ARG A 64 -9.84 18.37 0.66
N THR A 65 -8.59 17.97 0.86
CA THR A 65 -8.14 17.08 1.94
C THR A 65 -7.34 17.81 3.02
N ALA A 66 -7.31 19.14 3.01
CA ALA A 66 -6.49 19.95 3.90
C ALA A 66 -7.21 20.38 5.20
N ALA A 67 -8.49 20.03 5.36
CA ALA A 67 -9.33 20.34 6.53
C ALA A 67 -9.71 19.06 7.28
#